data_AF-A0A4Y9Y7D0-F1
#
_entry.id   AF-A0A4Y9Y7D0-F1
#
_cell.length_a   1.000
_cell.length_b   1.000
_cell.length_c   1.000
_cell.angle_alpha   90.00
_cell.angle_beta   90.00
_cell.angle_gamma   90.00
#
_symmetry.space_group_name_H-M   'P 1'
#
loop_
_entity.id
_entity.type
_entity.pdbx_description
1 polymer ?
#
loop_
_entity_poly.entity_id
_entity_poly.type
_entity_poly.pdbx_seq_one_letter_code
_entity_poly.pdbx_strand_id
1 'polypeptide(L)'
;MSSGPLSPLSSISDLPTELLLEIFTCLRDTCPPCRKLDETKVAIDFGWIAVTHVCSHWRQLGIKSASLWSDLSFNLGQRWAKEMLVRAKDVGICFVRDAKVDGKNLDEFEAAFLWEHFERIRELRLLCYGCNGLEELLRHAPRSAAHLRVLELTPYASMSRNCSAIFQCIIHHNLSLRILSLSNCSVPWAPEIYSGLTLLDLNLNMFDGDKFAHNSSEEAVASFCNIFGALQSAAPSLQSLALGMIAESSFNGHINNLDAPTVDLPHVSSLKLLGDPCFVALVLQHLDIPSLSQLEVDCQHINWGIRYDLDIHSIISPLKCKIDEISMSPPVTHLHIDQIPGLSLSAYSSFDTPCRQRKFYICLNDRKYDYYVPWIEAFFSHIHLPALTSLEIQLLDTQPPTHLQYRTSCTL
;
A
#
# COMPACT_ATOMS: atom_id res chain seq x y z
N MET A 1 -60.49 17.85 -2.62
CA MET A 1 -59.08 17.66 -2.19
C MET A 1 -58.21 18.25 -3.27
N SER A 2 -57.60 19.41 -3.00
CA SER A 2 -56.72 20.12 -3.94
C SER A 2 -55.36 19.42 -3.94
N SER A 3 -54.94 18.94 -5.11
CA SER A 3 -53.58 18.51 -5.39
C SER A 3 -52.68 19.75 -5.45
N GLY A 4 -51.87 19.96 -4.41
CA GLY A 4 -50.85 21.01 -4.41
C GLY A 4 -49.80 20.79 -5.50
N PRO A 5 -49.22 21.84 -6.07
CA PRO A 5 -48.20 21.70 -7.11
C PRO A 5 -46.95 21.05 -6.53
N LEU A 6 -46.51 19.95 -7.15
CA LEU A 6 -45.18 19.36 -6.94
C LEU A 6 -44.15 20.46 -7.22
N SER A 7 -43.29 20.75 -6.26
CA SER A 7 -42.15 21.66 -6.43
C SER A 7 -41.33 21.22 -7.65
N PRO A 8 -40.90 22.14 -8.53
CA PRO A 8 -40.07 21.76 -9.66
C PRO A 8 -38.79 21.13 -9.12
N LEU A 9 -38.52 19.89 -9.53
CA LEU A 9 -37.23 19.25 -9.29
C LEU A 9 -36.15 20.20 -9.79
N SER A 10 -35.31 20.69 -8.90
CA SER A 10 -34.17 21.54 -9.24
C SER A 10 -33.38 20.86 -10.35
N SER A 11 -33.19 21.55 -11.47
CA SER A 11 -32.46 21.00 -12.61
C SER A 11 -31.00 20.85 -12.20
N ILE A 12 -30.33 19.80 -12.67
CA ILE A 12 -28.86 19.68 -12.51
C ILE A 12 -28.12 20.88 -13.12
N SER A 13 -28.80 21.65 -13.98
CA SER A 13 -28.31 22.90 -14.57
C SER A 13 -28.28 24.07 -13.58
N ASP A 14 -28.92 23.95 -12.41
CA ASP A 14 -28.98 24.97 -11.37
C ASP A 14 -27.84 24.80 -10.34
N LEU A 15 -27.01 23.77 -10.47
CA LEU A 15 -25.86 23.54 -9.60
C LEU A 15 -24.78 24.62 -9.82
N PRO A 16 -24.20 25.15 -8.72
CA PRO A 16 -22.97 25.94 -8.79
C PRO A 16 -21.86 25.23 -9.55
N THR A 17 -21.03 26.02 -10.25
CA THR A 17 -19.92 25.50 -11.06
C THR A 17 -18.91 24.73 -10.22
N GLU A 18 -18.69 25.13 -8.98
CA GLU A 18 -17.79 24.51 -8.03
C GLU A 18 -18.22 23.07 -7.74
N LEU A 19 -19.51 22.85 -7.48
CA LEU A 19 -20.06 21.52 -7.22
C LEU A 19 -20.00 20.63 -8.46
N LEU A 20 -20.25 21.19 -9.66
CA LEU A 20 -20.10 20.43 -10.90
C LEU A 20 -18.64 19.98 -11.11
N LEU A 21 -17.66 20.85 -10.84
CA LEU A 21 -16.24 20.51 -10.95
C LEU A 21 -15.80 19.49 -9.89
N GLU A 22 -16.35 19.56 -8.68
CA GLU A 22 -16.12 18.56 -7.64
C GLU A 22 -16.67 17.19 -8.08
N ILE A 23 -17.90 17.16 -8.60
CA ILE A 23 -18.49 15.94 -9.18
C ILE A 23 -17.63 15.39 -10.31
N PHE A 24 -17.14 16.24 -11.23
CA PHE A 24 -16.27 15.80 -12.33
C PHE A 24 -14.94 15.25 -11.82
N THR A 25 -14.43 15.81 -10.73
CA THR A 25 -13.21 15.34 -10.07
C THR A 25 -13.44 13.95 -9.47
N CYS A 26 -14.54 13.74 -8.74
CA CYS A 26 -14.91 12.42 -8.26
C CYS A 26 -15.08 11.41 -9.41
N LEU A 27 -15.74 11.81 -10.50
CA LEU A 27 -15.91 10.95 -11.68
C LEU A 27 -14.58 10.60 -12.36
N ARG A 28 -13.62 11.53 -12.40
CA ARG A 28 -12.26 11.25 -12.89
C ARG A 28 -11.63 10.12 -12.09
N ASP A 29 -11.75 10.19 -10.76
CA ASP A 29 -11.12 9.23 -9.84
C ASP A 29 -11.83 7.87 -9.84
N THR A 30 -13.15 7.82 -10.01
CA THR A 30 -13.92 6.56 -9.98
C THR A 30 -14.16 5.93 -11.34
N CYS A 31 -14.14 6.72 -12.42
CA CYS A 31 -14.47 6.30 -13.78
C CYS A 31 -13.38 6.74 -14.78
N PRO A 32 -12.13 6.26 -14.65
CA PRO A 32 -11.06 6.61 -15.57
C PRO A 32 -11.30 6.04 -16.98
N PRO A 33 -10.79 6.68 -18.05
CA PRO A 33 -10.92 6.14 -19.40
C PRO A 33 -10.15 4.83 -19.57
N CYS A 34 -10.81 3.82 -20.14
CA CYS A 34 -10.24 2.47 -20.27
C CYS A 34 -10.58 1.80 -21.60
N ARG A 35 -9.83 0.74 -21.93
CA ARG A 35 -10.19 -0.20 -23.00
C ARG A 35 -10.84 -1.42 -22.39
N LYS A 36 -12.07 -1.72 -22.80
CA LYS A 36 -12.77 -2.95 -22.46
C LYS A 36 -12.44 -4.00 -23.51
N LEU A 37 -11.83 -5.09 -23.08
CA LEU A 37 -11.68 -6.32 -23.87
C LEU A 37 -12.94 -7.15 -23.66
N ASP A 38 -13.80 -7.20 -24.68
CA ASP A 38 -14.86 -8.20 -24.79
C ASP A 38 -14.38 -9.32 -25.73
N GLU A 39 -14.88 -10.55 -25.57
CA GLU A 39 -14.39 -11.77 -26.26
C GLU A 39 -14.35 -11.63 -27.79
N THR A 40 -15.08 -10.65 -28.35
CA THR A 40 -15.15 -10.40 -29.79
C THR A 40 -14.84 -8.95 -30.21
N LYS A 41 -14.72 -7.98 -29.28
CA LYS A 41 -14.54 -6.55 -29.62
C LYS A 41 -13.78 -5.78 -28.53
N VAL A 42 -12.88 -4.91 -28.98
CA VAL A 42 -12.28 -3.86 -28.14
C VAL A 42 -13.22 -2.65 -28.14
N ALA A 43 -13.85 -2.35 -27.01
CA ALA A 43 -14.67 -1.15 -26.83
C ALA A 43 -13.90 -0.09 -26.03
N ILE A 44 -13.96 1.16 -26.47
CA ILE A 44 -13.35 2.29 -25.76
C ILE A 44 -14.39 2.86 -24.81
N ASP A 45 -14.05 2.93 -23.52
CA ASP A 45 -14.82 3.66 -22.52
C ASP A 45 -14.13 4.99 -22.24
N PHE A 46 -14.83 6.09 -22.51
CA PHE A 46 -14.30 7.44 -22.27
C PHE A 46 -14.30 7.82 -20.78
N GLY A 47 -14.97 7.04 -19.92
CA GLY A 47 -15.05 7.31 -18.49
C GLY A 47 -15.56 8.72 -18.22
N TRP A 48 -14.89 9.44 -17.33
CA TRP A 48 -15.25 10.82 -16.95
C TRP A 48 -15.29 11.78 -18.14
N ILE A 49 -14.54 11.55 -19.23
CA ILE A 49 -14.53 12.44 -20.40
C ILE A 49 -15.95 12.55 -21.00
N ALA A 50 -16.79 11.54 -20.81
CA ALA A 50 -18.20 11.56 -21.20
C ALA A 50 -18.98 12.77 -20.65
N VAL A 51 -18.60 13.32 -19.48
CA VAL A 51 -19.25 14.52 -18.92
C VAL A 51 -19.12 15.72 -19.86
N THR A 52 -18.06 15.78 -20.66
CA THR A 52 -17.84 16.85 -21.65
C THR A 52 -18.74 16.76 -22.88
N HIS A 53 -19.55 15.69 -22.98
CA HIS A 53 -20.50 15.46 -24.05
C HIS A 53 -21.96 15.67 -23.64
N VAL A 54 -22.24 15.94 -22.36
CA VAL A 54 -23.61 16.09 -21.83
C VAL A 54 -24.28 17.35 -22.37
N CYS A 55 -23.66 18.52 -22.20
CA CYS A 55 -24.14 19.79 -22.70
C CYS A 55 -22.98 20.78 -22.95
N SER A 56 -23.26 21.91 -23.61
CA SER A 56 -22.25 22.92 -23.93
C SER A 56 -21.61 23.53 -22.67
N HIS A 57 -22.37 23.72 -21.59
CA HIS A 57 -21.87 24.24 -20.33
C HIS A 57 -20.87 23.28 -19.68
N TRP A 58 -21.23 22.01 -19.53
CA TRP A 58 -20.36 20.97 -18.95
C TRP A 58 -19.09 20.76 -19.78
N ARG A 59 -19.23 20.78 -21.12
CA ARG A 59 -18.08 20.74 -22.02
C ARG A 59 -17.09 21.87 -21.75
N GLN A 60 -17.59 23.10 -21.62
CA GLN A 60 -16.72 24.25 -21.36
C GLN A 60 -16.02 24.14 -20.00
N LEU A 61 -16.74 23.72 -18.96
CA LEU A 61 -16.17 23.51 -17.63
C LEU A 61 -15.10 22.41 -17.64
N GLY A 62 -15.44 21.23 -18.16
CA GLY A 62 -14.55 20.08 -18.20
C GLY A 62 -13.28 20.34 -19.02
N ILE A 63 -13.39 20.96 -20.20
CA ILE A 63 -12.21 21.27 -21.04
C ILE A 63 -11.34 22.38 -20.42
N LYS A 64 -11.92 23.39 -19.77
CA LYS A 64 -11.15 24.50 -19.17
C LYS A 64 -10.44 24.11 -17.87
N SER A 65 -10.94 23.10 -17.15
CA SER A 65 -10.38 22.64 -15.89
C SER A 65 -9.16 21.74 -16.12
N ALA A 66 -7.96 22.33 -16.09
CA ALA A 66 -6.72 21.63 -16.39
C ALA A 66 -6.43 20.44 -15.45
N SER A 67 -6.86 20.51 -14.19
CA SER A 67 -6.69 19.43 -13.20
C SER A 67 -7.47 18.16 -13.53
N LEU A 68 -8.53 18.23 -14.34
CA LEU A 68 -9.23 17.02 -14.79
C LEU A 68 -8.40 16.22 -15.80
N TRP A 69 -7.50 16.90 -16.52
CA TRP A 69 -6.68 16.30 -17.58
C TRP A 69 -5.26 15.92 -17.13
N SER A 70 -4.90 16.18 -15.86
CA SER A 70 -3.56 15.91 -15.34
C SER A 70 -3.30 14.44 -15.03
N ASP A 71 -4.35 13.62 -14.93
CA ASP A 71 -4.24 12.17 -14.81
C ASP A 71 -4.23 11.54 -16.20
N LEU A 72 -3.05 11.11 -16.65
CA LEU A 72 -2.84 10.67 -18.02
C LEU A 72 -3.26 9.21 -18.21
N SER A 73 -4.23 9.00 -19.10
CA SER A 73 -4.58 7.67 -19.59
C SER A 73 -4.00 7.44 -20.99
N PHE A 74 -3.17 6.43 -21.16
CA PHE A 74 -2.77 5.95 -22.50
C PHE A 74 -3.62 4.78 -22.99
N ASN A 75 -4.64 4.37 -22.22
CA ASN A 75 -5.62 3.38 -22.66
C ASN A 75 -6.42 3.90 -23.85
N LEU A 76 -6.59 5.22 -23.99
CA LEU A 76 -7.20 5.80 -25.20
C LEU A 76 -6.21 5.92 -26.39
N GLY A 77 -4.94 5.59 -26.18
CA GLY A 77 -3.86 5.69 -27.17
C GLY A 77 -3.09 7.01 -27.13
N GLN A 78 -1.95 7.03 -27.84
CA GLN A 78 -0.95 8.11 -27.80
C GLN A 78 -1.52 9.50 -28.15
N ARG A 79 -2.46 9.56 -29.11
CA ARG A 79 -3.10 10.83 -29.51
C ARG A 79 -3.87 11.45 -28.35
N TRP A 80 -4.57 10.63 -27.57
CA TRP A 80 -5.32 11.12 -26.42
C TRP A 80 -4.38 11.51 -25.28
N ALA A 81 -3.33 10.74 -24.99
CA ALA A 81 -2.34 11.12 -23.99
C ALA A 81 -1.74 12.51 -24.26
N LYS A 82 -1.38 12.80 -25.53
CA LYS A 82 -0.91 14.13 -25.95
C LYS A 82 -1.97 15.21 -25.76
N GLU A 83 -3.22 14.93 -26.10
CA GLU A 83 -4.33 15.89 -25.92
C GLU A 83 -4.61 16.16 -24.45
N MET A 84 -4.56 15.14 -23.58
CA MET A 84 -4.70 15.28 -22.13
C MET A 84 -3.57 16.17 -21.58
N LEU A 85 -2.33 15.93 -22.01
CA LEU A 85 -1.18 16.76 -21.64
C LEU A 85 -1.37 18.24 -22.02
N VAL A 86 -1.82 18.52 -23.25
CA VAL A 86 -2.09 19.89 -23.71
C VAL A 86 -3.16 20.55 -22.84
N ARG A 87 -4.21 19.82 -22.47
CA ARG A 87 -5.29 20.33 -21.62
C ARG A 87 -4.89 20.47 -20.15
N ALA A 88 -3.95 19.67 -19.67
CA ALA A 88 -3.36 19.79 -18.35
C ALA A 88 -2.53 21.08 -18.17
N LYS A 89 -2.15 21.76 -19.26
CA LYS A 89 -1.38 23.03 -19.25
C LYS A 89 -0.11 22.91 -18.42
N ASP A 90 0.03 23.66 -17.33
CA ASP A 90 1.19 23.63 -16.43
C ASP A 90 0.91 22.87 -15.12
N VAL A 91 -0.26 22.22 -15.01
CA VAL A 91 -0.59 21.40 -13.84
C VAL A 91 0.34 20.17 -13.80
N GLY A 92 0.75 19.82 -12.58
CA GLY A 92 1.57 18.63 -12.31
C GLY A 92 0.84 17.35 -12.73
N ILE A 93 1.57 16.45 -13.35
CA ILE A 93 1.04 15.27 -14.04
C ILE A 93 1.05 14.07 -13.10
N CYS A 94 -0.02 13.27 -13.14
CA CYS A 94 -0.05 11.92 -12.60
C CYS A 94 0.15 10.93 -13.74
N PHE A 95 1.17 10.08 -13.61
CA PHE A 95 1.50 9.04 -14.56
C PHE A 95 1.38 7.68 -13.84
N VAL A 96 0.32 6.95 -14.17
CA VAL A 96 0.04 5.63 -13.60
C VAL A 96 0.11 4.58 -14.70
N ARG A 97 0.85 3.52 -14.44
CA ARG A 97 0.90 2.32 -15.26
C ARG A 97 0.73 1.12 -14.36
N ASP A 98 -0.24 0.28 -14.69
CA ASP A 98 -0.40 -1.01 -14.02
C ASP A 98 -0.55 -2.08 -15.08
N ALA A 99 0.52 -2.86 -15.31
CA ALA A 99 0.51 -3.85 -16.37
C ALA A 99 -0.51 -4.97 -16.14
N LYS A 100 -0.97 -5.22 -14.90
CA LYS A 100 -2.06 -6.18 -14.63
C LYS A 100 -3.41 -5.64 -15.11
N VAL A 101 -3.63 -4.34 -15.01
CA VAL A 101 -4.86 -3.67 -15.43
C VAL A 101 -4.82 -3.34 -16.92
N ASP A 102 -3.69 -2.82 -17.40
CA ASP A 102 -3.48 -2.36 -18.77
C ASP A 102 -3.18 -3.53 -19.73
N GLY A 103 -2.80 -4.70 -19.21
CA GLY A 103 -2.48 -5.90 -19.97
C GLY A 103 -1.18 -5.82 -20.77
N LYS A 104 -0.36 -4.77 -20.59
CA LYS A 104 0.92 -4.58 -21.27
C LYS A 104 1.92 -3.81 -20.39
N ASN A 105 3.20 -4.02 -20.68
CA ASN A 105 4.29 -3.22 -20.14
C ASN A 105 4.31 -1.79 -20.72
N LEU A 106 5.08 -0.91 -20.06
CA LEU A 106 5.47 0.39 -20.58
C LEU A 106 6.13 0.20 -21.95
N ASP A 107 5.53 0.78 -23.00
CA ASP A 107 6.12 0.75 -24.33
C ASP A 107 7.14 1.90 -24.55
N GLU A 108 7.88 1.85 -25.65
CA GLU A 108 8.94 2.82 -25.95
C GLU A 108 8.42 4.26 -26.04
N PHE A 109 7.21 4.45 -26.59
CA PHE A 109 6.59 5.77 -26.65
C PHE A 109 6.21 6.27 -25.26
N GLU A 110 5.60 5.43 -24.43
CA GLU A 110 5.23 5.78 -23.06
C GLU A 110 6.46 6.11 -22.22
N ALA A 111 7.57 5.38 -22.40
CA ALA A 111 8.85 5.66 -21.76
C ALA A 111 9.45 7.00 -22.20
N ALA A 112 9.49 7.26 -23.51
CA ALA A 112 9.97 8.52 -24.06
C ALA A 112 9.09 9.70 -23.62
N PHE A 113 7.77 9.52 -23.59
CA PHE A 113 6.82 10.53 -23.14
C PHE A 113 7.00 10.85 -21.65
N LEU A 114 7.08 9.82 -20.80
CA LEU A 114 7.36 9.95 -19.37
C LEU A 114 8.63 10.77 -19.16
N TRP A 115 9.67 10.48 -19.94
CA TRP A 115 10.93 11.16 -19.87
C TRP A 115 10.89 12.62 -20.34
N GLU A 116 10.22 12.87 -21.47
CA GLU A 116 10.06 14.19 -22.07
C GLU A 116 9.36 15.17 -21.11
N HIS A 117 8.50 14.67 -20.24
CA HIS A 117 7.71 15.49 -19.32
C HIS A 117 8.03 15.25 -17.84
N PHE A 118 9.16 14.60 -17.54
CA PHE A 118 9.52 14.16 -16.19
C PHE A 118 9.49 15.27 -15.13
N GLU A 119 9.94 16.48 -15.48
CA GLU A 119 9.94 17.64 -14.57
C GLU A 119 8.54 18.04 -14.09
N ARG A 120 7.51 17.78 -14.92
CA ARG A 120 6.11 18.08 -14.59
C ARG A 120 5.44 16.97 -13.80
N ILE A 121 6.09 15.81 -13.65
CA ILE A 121 5.49 14.67 -12.99
C ILE A 121 5.49 14.92 -11.49
N ARG A 122 4.27 14.88 -10.95
CA ARG A 122 4.01 14.98 -9.53
C ARG A 122 3.81 13.61 -8.90
N GLU A 123 3.23 12.68 -9.65
CA GLU A 123 2.96 11.32 -9.18
C GLU A 123 3.39 10.33 -10.26
N LEU A 124 4.29 9.43 -9.89
CA LEU A 124 4.76 8.36 -10.75
C LEU A 124 4.45 7.02 -10.07
N ARG A 125 3.54 6.26 -10.67
CA ARG A 125 3.20 4.91 -10.21
C ARG A 125 3.43 3.94 -11.35
N LEU A 126 4.44 3.10 -11.20
CA LEU A 126 4.73 2.02 -12.12
C LEU A 126 4.51 0.71 -11.37
N LEU A 127 3.43 0.01 -11.71
CA LEU A 127 2.97 -1.22 -11.07
C LEU A 127 3.08 -2.39 -12.03
N CYS A 128 3.60 -3.50 -11.52
CA CYS A 128 3.90 -4.71 -12.27
C CYS A 128 4.63 -4.41 -13.60
N TYR A 129 5.68 -3.60 -13.60
CA TYR A 129 6.33 -3.15 -14.84
C TYR A 129 7.62 -3.93 -15.19
N GLY A 130 7.98 -3.93 -16.47
CA GLY A 130 9.34 -4.18 -16.97
C GLY A 130 10.01 -2.86 -17.36
N CYS A 131 11.19 -2.56 -16.81
CA CYS A 131 11.81 -1.22 -16.85
C CYS A 131 12.88 -0.98 -17.91
N ASN A 132 13.22 -1.96 -18.75
CA ASN A 132 14.47 -1.91 -19.53
C ASN A 132 14.63 -0.61 -20.34
N GLY A 133 13.57 -0.15 -21.01
CA GLY A 133 13.60 1.09 -21.79
C GLY A 133 13.66 2.36 -20.95
N LEU A 134 12.99 2.41 -19.80
CA LEU A 134 12.99 3.58 -18.92
C LEU A 134 14.34 3.75 -18.22
N GLU A 135 14.91 2.67 -17.71
CA GLU A 135 16.25 2.70 -17.09
C GLU A 135 17.31 3.18 -18.07
N GLU A 136 17.24 2.73 -19.32
CA GLU A 136 18.17 3.16 -20.37
C GLU A 136 18.03 4.65 -20.66
N LEU A 137 16.81 5.18 -20.76
CA LEU A 137 16.58 6.63 -20.94
C LEU A 137 17.12 7.45 -19.76
N LEU A 138 16.88 6.99 -18.53
CA LEU A 138 17.32 7.69 -17.31
C LEU A 138 18.84 7.78 -17.18
N ARG A 139 19.57 6.72 -17.58
CA ARG A 139 21.03 6.69 -17.50
C ARG A 139 21.69 7.72 -18.41
N HIS A 140 21.10 8.05 -19.55
CA HIS A 140 21.76 8.86 -20.58
C HIS A 140 21.42 10.36 -20.55
N ALA A 141 20.38 10.79 -19.83
CA ALA A 141 19.95 12.20 -19.89
C ALA A 141 19.27 12.73 -18.61
N PRO A 142 19.88 12.59 -17.41
CA PRO A 142 19.24 12.89 -16.12
C PRO A 142 18.45 14.21 -16.12
N ARG A 143 17.19 14.16 -15.65
CA ARG A 143 16.29 15.31 -15.54
C ARG A 143 15.86 15.53 -14.10
N SER A 144 15.53 16.78 -13.77
CA SER A 144 15.08 17.16 -12.45
C SER A 144 13.70 16.57 -12.12
N ALA A 145 13.55 16.05 -10.90
CA ALA A 145 12.29 15.54 -10.35
C ALA A 145 11.72 16.46 -9.25
N ALA A 146 11.94 17.78 -9.37
CA ALA A 146 11.67 18.73 -8.28
C ALA A 146 10.19 18.74 -7.79
N HIS A 147 9.24 18.36 -8.66
CA HIS A 147 7.82 18.34 -8.36
C HIS A 147 7.28 16.96 -7.94
N LEU A 148 8.10 15.92 -7.97
CA LEU A 148 7.69 14.57 -7.64
C LEU A 148 7.35 14.46 -6.15
N ARG A 149 6.11 14.05 -5.86
CA ARG A 149 5.55 13.88 -4.52
C ARG A 149 5.21 12.43 -4.20
N VAL A 150 4.82 11.66 -5.21
CA VAL A 150 4.45 10.25 -5.07
C VAL A 150 5.33 9.44 -6.02
N LEU A 151 6.05 8.48 -5.45
CA LEU A 151 6.79 7.47 -6.20
C LEU A 151 6.36 6.10 -5.72
N GLU A 152 5.79 5.31 -6.62
CA GLU A 152 5.42 3.92 -6.37
C GLU A 152 5.99 3.03 -7.47
N LEU A 153 6.83 2.08 -7.07
CA LEU A 153 7.51 1.17 -7.98
C LEU A 153 7.29 -0.27 -7.51
N THR A 154 6.66 -1.06 -8.39
CA THR A 154 6.51 -2.51 -8.23
C THR A 154 6.87 -3.19 -9.56
N PRO A 155 8.08 -3.74 -9.75
CA PRO A 155 8.46 -4.47 -10.95
C PRO A 155 7.80 -5.86 -10.96
N TYR A 156 7.85 -6.54 -12.11
CA TYR A 156 7.47 -7.95 -12.18
C TYR A 156 8.37 -8.81 -11.29
N ALA A 157 7.77 -9.75 -10.55
CA ALA A 157 8.47 -10.63 -9.62
C ALA A 157 9.60 -11.47 -10.27
N SER A 158 9.51 -11.78 -11.56
CA SER A 158 10.55 -12.50 -12.31
C SER A 158 11.68 -11.61 -12.83
N MET A 159 11.63 -10.30 -12.56
CA MET A 159 12.57 -9.30 -13.05
C MET A 159 13.00 -8.43 -11.87
N SER A 160 13.70 -8.99 -10.88
CA SER A 160 14.41 -8.17 -9.91
C SER A 160 15.45 -7.35 -10.68
N ARG A 161 15.18 -6.07 -10.88
CA ARG A 161 16.09 -5.18 -11.59
C ARG A 161 16.36 -3.93 -10.78
N ASN A 162 17.60 -3.51 -10.94
CA ASN A 162 18.21 -2.42 -10.22
C ASN A 162 17.63 -1.08 -10.70
N CYS A 163 16.63 -0.56 -9.98
CA CYS A 163 16.01 0.74 -10.25
C CYS A 163 16.93 1.95 -9.93
N SER A 164 18.25 1.75 -9.86
CA SER A 164 19.24 2.74 -9.45
C SER A 164 19.21 4.02 -10.28
N ALA A 165 18.92 3.94 -11.58
CA ALA A 165 18.90 5.11 -12.46
C ALA A 165 17.78 6.11 -12.10
N ILE A 166 16.60 5.61 -11.71
CA ILE A 166 15.49 6.45 -11.21
C ILE A 166 15.96 7.19 -9.96
N PHE A 167 16.58 6.46 -9.03
CA PHE A 167 17.03 7.04 -7.77
C PHE A 167 18.20 8.01 -7.92
N GLN A 168 19.12 7.79 -8.85
CA GLN A 168 20.19 8.75 -9.15
C GLN A 168 19.62 10.09 -9.61
N CYS A 169 18.66 10.09 -10.55
CA CYS A 169 17.99 11.32 -11.00
C CYS A 169 17.27 12.03 -9.84
N ILE A 170 16.69 11.25 -8.94
CA ILE A 170 15.94 11.70 -7.78
C ILE A 170 16.85 12.33 -6.70
N ILE A 171 17.96 11.68 -6.37
CA ILE A 171 18.94 12.16 -5.35
C ILE A 171 19.56 13.50 -5.77
N HIS A 172 19.92 13.65 -7.05
CA HIS A 172 20.66 14.82 -7.52
C HIS A 172 19.82 16.12 -7.59
N HIS A 173 18.50 16.06 -7.43
CA HIS A 173 17.63 17.17 -7.82
C HIS A 173 16.65 17.70 -6.74
N ASN A 174 16.91 17.44 -5.45
CA ASN A 174 16.10 17.90 -4.30
C ASN A 174 14.60 17.58 -4.42
N LEU A 175 14.15 16.58 -3.68
CA LEU A 175 12.78 16.09 -3.78
C LEU A 175 11.84 16.81 -2.82
N SER A 176 10.58 16.84 -3.20
CA SER A 176 9.46 17.11 -2.30
C SER A 176 8.58 15.86 -2.11
N LEU A 177 9.22 14.69 -2.09
CA LEU A 177 8.55 13.40 -1.91
C LEU A 177 7.76 13.39 -0.60
N ARG A 178 6.54 12.87 -0.69
CA ARG A 178 5.63 12.65 0.44
C ARG A 178 5.27 11.18 0.57
N ILE A 179 5.21 10.47 -0.54
CA ILE A 179 4.86 9.05 -0.60
C ILE A 179 5.94 8.32 -1.37
N LEU A 180 6.56 7.34 -0.71
CA LEU A 180 7.49 6.41 -1.32
C LEU A 180 6.99 4.98 -1.06
N SER A 181 6.68 4.24 -2.12
CA SER A 181 6.35 2.82 -2.05
C SER A 181 7.25 2.03 -3.01
N LEU A 182 8.04 1.11 -2.47
CA LEU A 182 8.98 0.28 -3.21
C LEU A 182 8.71 -1.17 -2.87
N SER A 183 8.25 -1.94 -3.86
CA SER A 183 8.06 -3.37 -3.73
C SER A 183 9.00 -4.09 -4.69
N ASN A 184 9.81 -5.05 -4.22
CA ASN A 184 10.76 -5.81 -5.05
C ASN A 184 11.76 -4.93 -5.83
N CYS A 185 12.12 -3.76 -5.30
CA CYS A 185 13.09 -2.84 -5.88
C CYS A 185 14.38 -2.79 -5.06
N SER A 186 15.50 -2.43 -5.69
CA SER A 186 16.67 -1.94 -4.97
C SER A 186 16.32 -0.66 -4.20
N VAL A 187 16.57 -0.64 -2.90
CA VAL A 187 16.26 0.52 -2.06
C VAL A 187 17.42 1.51 -2.07
N PRO A 188 17.17 2.80 -2.34
CA PRO A 188 18.19 3.84 -2.22
C PRO A 188 18.33 4.25 -0.75
N TRP A 189 19.44 3.93 -0.10
CA TRP A 189 19.62 4.27 1.33
C TRP A 189 20.08 5.71 1.59
N ALA A 190 19.97 6.60 0.61
CA ALA A 190 20.31 8.01 0.75
C ALA A 190 19.27 8.72 1.65
N PRO A 191 19.67 9.32 2.79
CA PRO A 191 18.75 9.86 3.79
C PRO A 191 17.87 11.01 3.24
N GLU A 192 18.34 11.74 2.24
CA GLU A 192 17.65 12.89 1.64
C GLU A 192 16.30 12.50 1.03
N ILE A 193 16.18 11.27 0.51
CA ILE A 193 14.97 10.74 -0.12
C ILE A 193 13.83 10.57 0.90
N TYR A 194 14.18 10.25 2.15
CA TYR A 194 13.23 9.92 3.20
C TYR A 194 12.75 11.15 3.97
N SER A 195 13.45 12.27 3.83
CA SER A 195 13.09 13.52 4.49
C SER A 195 11.74 14.06 4.00
N GLY A 196 10.84 14.38 4.93
CA GLY A 196 9.53 14.94 4.60
C GLY A 196 8.47 13.94 4.12
N LEU A 197 8.78 12.64 4.11
CA LEU A 197 7.82 11.57 3.80
C LEU A 197 6.69 11.55 4.82
N THR A 198 5.46 11.42 4.32
CA THR A 198 4.25 11.14 5.10
C THR A 198 3.87 9.65 5.04
N LEU A 199 4.23 8.97 3.96
CA LEU A 199 4.04 7.53 3.80
C LEU A 199 5.32 6.88 3.27
N LEU A 200 5.78 5.85 3.96
CA LEU A 200 6.87 4.98 3.53
C LEU A 200 6.37 3.54 3.49
N ASP A 201 6.51 2.90 2.35
CA ASP A 201 6.17 1.50 2.13
C ASP A 201 7.35 0.80 1.46
N LEU A 202 8.00 -0.11 2.18
CA LEU A 202 9.14 -0.87 1.68
C LEU A 202 8.83 -2.36 1.79
N ASN A 203 8.61 -3.04 0.66
CA ASN A 203 8.36 -4.47 0.61
C ASN A 203 9.51 -5.19 -0.12
N LEU A 204 10.40 -5.76 0.67
CA LEU A 204 11.65 -6.37 0.24
C LEU A 204 11.50 -7.90 0.19
N ASN A 205 11.30 -8.44 -1.00
CA ASN A 205 11.40 -9.88 -1.20
C ASN A 205 12.80 -10.23 -1.71
N MET A 206 13.55 -10.98 -0.91
CA MET A 206 14.87 -11.50 -1.29
C MET A 206 14.77 -12.90 -1.90
N PHE A 207 13.74 -13.17 -2.70
CA PHE A 207 13.68 -14.38 -3.52
C PHE A 207 14.67 -14.22 -4.65
N ASP A 208 15.78 -14.94 -4.60
CA ASP A 208 16.64 -15.07 -5.77
C ASP A 208 16.44 -16.46 -6.40
N GLY A 209 15.80 -16.45 -7.56
CA GLY A 209 15.66 -17.64 -8.41
C GLY A 209 16.96 -18.05 -9.10
N ASP A 210 18.03 -17.26 -8.96
CA ASP A 210 19.34 -17.63 -9.45
C ASP A 210 20.17 -18.35 -8.39
N LYS A 211 20.80 -19.44 -8.82
CA LYS A 211 21.64 -20.35 -8.04
C LYS A 211 22.95 -19.72 -7.54
N PHE A 212 22.95 -18.42 -7.25
CA PHE A 212 24.12 -17.60 -6.96
C PHE A 212 23.88 -16.60 -5.82
N ALA A 213 23.33 -17.04 -4.68
CA ALA A 213 23.44 -16.29 -3.44
C ALA A 213 24.04 -17.17 -2.32
N HIS A 214 25.37 -17.28 -2.36
CA HIS A 214 26.18 -17.58 -1.17
C HIS A 214 26.45 -16.31 -0.32
N ASN A 215 25.69 -15.23 -0.52
CA ASN A 215 25.85 -13.97 0.21
C ASN A 215 24.85 -13.94 1.36
N SER A 216 25.20 -14.57 2.48
CA SER A 216 25.76 -13.97 3.69
C SER A 216 24.74 -13.14 4.47
N SER A 217 24.51 -13.56 5.72
CA SER A 217 23.76 -12.83 6.75
C SER A 217 24.13 -11.35 6.90
N GLU A 218 25.30 -10.95 6.40
CA GLU A 218 25.80 -9.57 6.39
C GLU A 218 24.97 -8.64 5.51
N GLU A 219 24.48 -9.07 4.34
CA GLU A 219 23.65 -8.23 3.47
C GLU A 219 22.26 -7.98 4.08
N ALA A 220 21.70 -8.98 4.77
CA ALA A 220 20.44 -8.85 5.50
C ALA A 220 20.59 -7.90 6.71
N VAL A 221 21.69 -8.01 7.46
CA VAL A 221 22.00 -7.10 8.57
C VAL A 221 22.24 -5.67 8.08
N ALA A 222 23.02 -5.49 7.01
CA ALA A 222 23.23 -4.18 6.40
C ALA A 222 21.90 -3.56 5.94
N SER A 223 21.05 -4.34 5.30
CA SER A 223 19.70 -3.91 4.90
C SER A 223 18.86 -3.49 6.09
N PHE A 224 18.89 -4.25 7.19
CA PHE A 224 18.19 -3.90 8.43
C PHE A 224 18.68 -2.56 9.01
N CYS A 225 19.99 -2.38 9.19
CA CYS A 225 20.55 -1.11 9.67
C CYS A 225 20.16 0.06 8.77
N ASN A 226 20.15 -0.14 7.46
CA ASN A 226 19.77 0.89 6.51
C ASN A 226 18.27 1.24 6.59
N ILE A 227 17.39 0.26 6.85
CA ILE A 227 15.95 0.51 7.13
C ILE A 227 15.84 1.48 8.30
N PHE A 228 16.52 1.21 9.42
CA PHE A 228 16.44 2.07 10.61
C PHE A 228 17.02 3.46 10.36
N GLY A 229 18.10 3.58 9.59
CA GLY A 229 18.62 4.88 9.14
C GLY A 229 17.64 5.67 8.27
N ALA A 230 16.92 4.99 7.37
CA ALA A 230 15.87 5.58 6.56
C ALA A 230 14.66 6.03 7.41
N LEU A 231 14.24 5.20 8.38
CA LEU A 231 13.17 5.54 9.32
C LEU A 231 13.53 6.75 10.18
N GLN A 232 14.77 6.82 10.69
CA GLN A 232 15.24 7.96 11.45
C GLN A 232 15.18 9.27 10.64
N SER A 233 15.42 9.19 9.33
CA SER A 233 15.33 10.33 8.42
C SER A 233 13.88 10.72 8.11
N ALA A 234 12.96 9.76 8.08
CA ALA A 234 11.53 9.98 7.83
C ALA A 234 10.73 10.37 9.10
N ALA A 235 11.25 10.06 10.28
CA ALA A 235 10.58 10.18 11.58
C ALA A 235 9.81 11.50 11.81
N PRO A 236 10.33 12.70 11.46
CA PRO A 236 9.66 13.96 11.81
C PRO A 236 8.33 14.22 11.10
N SER A 237 8.01 13.48 10.03
CA SER A 237 6.79 13.72 9.23
C SER A 237 6.00 12.46 8.91
N LEU A 238 6.53 11.28 9.22
CA LEU A 238 5.96 10.00 8.81
C LEU A 238 4.65 9.73 9.55
N GLN A 239 3.59 9.44 8.80
CA GLN A 239 2.24 9.18 9.32
C GLN A 239 1.81 7.73 9.08
N SER A 240 2.29 7.11 8.00
CA SER A 240 2.00 5.74 7.63
C SER A 240 3.29 5.01 7.28
N LEU A 241 3.52 3.88 7.93
CA LEU A 241 4.68 3.03 7.71
C LEU A 241 4.21 1.63 7.32
N ALA A 242 4.66 1.14 6.17
CA ALA A 242 4.54 -0.25 5.77
C ALA A 242 5.94 -0.84 5.55
N LEU A 243 6.25 -1.95 6.23
CA LEU A 243 7.51 -2.66 6.07
C LEU A 243 7.22 -4.14 5.82
N GLY A 244 7.62 -4.62 4.66
CA GLY A 244 7.63 -6.02 4.28
C GLY A 244 9.05 -6.51 4.11
N MET A 245 9.41 -7.63 4.73
CA MET A 245 10.63 -8.33 4.38
C MET A 245 10.44 -9.84 4.41
N ILE A 246 10.75 -10.48 3.28
CA ILE A 246 10.75 -11.93 3.13
C ILE A 246 12.12 -12.36 2.60
N ALA A 247 12.97 -12.87 3.49
CA ALA A 247 14.25 -13.51 3.13
C ALA A 247 14.04 -14.97 2.73
N GLU A 248 15.02 -15.71 2.17
CA GLU A 248 14.98 -17.18 1.93
C GLU A 248 15.61 -18.02 3.07
N SER A 249 16.48 -17.39 3.86
CA SER A 249 17.03 -17.97 5.07
C SER A 249 16.45 -17.17 6.24
N SER A 250 15.81 -17.87 7.17
CA SER A 250 15.37 -17.29 8.44
C SER A 250 16.48 -16.42 9.00
N PHE A 251 16.10 -15.31 9.63
CA PHE A 251 16.98 -14.54 10.50
C PHE A 251 17.49 -15.46 11.61
N ASN A 252 18.56 -16.22 11.31
CA ASN A 252 19.05 -17.33 12.12
C ASN A 252 19.72 -16.78 13.38
N GLY A 253 18.94 -16.29 14.37
CA GLY A 253 19.42 -15.85 15.69
C GLY A 253 20.44 -14.71 15.73
N HIS A 254 21.01 -14.30 14.59
CA HIS A 254 22.06 -13.27 14.50
C HIS A 254 21.51 -11.86 14.68
N ILE A 255 20.22 -11.63 14.42
CA ILE A 255 19.60 -10.31 14.58
C ILE A 255 19.16 -10.03 16.03
N ASN A 256 18.98 -11.07 16.85
CA ASN A 256 18.66 -10.92 18.27
C ASN A 256 19.77 -10.20 19.08
N ASN A 257 20.94 -9.98 18.47
CA ASN A 257 22.08 -9.24 19.03
C ASN A 257 22.36 -7.90 18.32
N LEU A 258 21.46 -7.40 17.46
CA LEU A 258 21.64 -6.05 16.92
C LEU A 258 21.34 -5.03 18.02
N ASP A 259 22.38 -4.31 18.45
CA ASP A 259 22.29 -3.04 19.18
C ASP A 259 21.75 -1.94 18.24
N ALA A 260 20.59 -2.18 17.60
CA ALA A 260 19.96 -1.17 16.78
C ALA A 260 19.37 -0.09 17.69
N PRO A 261 19.55 1.20 17.37
CA PRO A 261 18.93 2.26 18.15
C PRO A 261 17.41 2.20 17.99
N THR A 262 16.68 2.43 19.08
CA THR A 262 15.24 2.67 19.02
C THR A 262 14.97 3.91 18.19
N VAL A 263 14.04 3.82 17.23
CA VAL A 263 13.62 4.93 16.38
C VAL A 263 12.27 5.44 16.87
N ASP A 264 12.24 6.71 17.26
CA ASP A 264 11.02 7.43 17.63
C ASP A 264 10.28 7.89 16.37
N LEU A 265 9.02 7.49 16.25
CA LEU A 265 8.11 7.80 15.16
C LEU A 265 6.85 8.48 15.71
N PRO A 266 6.95 9.76 16.13
CA PRO A 266 5.94 10.42 16.97
C PRO A 266 4.61 10.69 16.26
N HIS A 267 4.60 10.67 14.93
CA HIS A 267 3.43 10.99 14.10
C HIS A 267 2.82 9.78 13.39
N VAL A 268 3.40 8.59 13.55
CA VAL A 268 2.92 7.39 12.88
C VAL A 268 1.59 6.94 13.49
N SER A 269 0.57 6.94 12.64
CA SER A 269 -0.80 6.57 12.98
C SER A 269 -1.20 5.21 12.39
N SER A 270 -0.52 4.77 11.33
CA SER A 270 -0.74 3.47 10.68
C SER A 270 0.57 2.73 10.52
N LEU A 271 0.65 1.51 11.07
CA LEU A 271 1.79 0.62 10.95
C LEU A 271 1.33 -0.68 10.30
N LYS A 272 1.99 -1.07 9.21
CA LYS A 272 1.80 -2.36 8.55
C LYS A 272 3.12 -3.11 8.47
N LEU A 273 3.15 -4.32 9.00
CA LEU A 273 4.32 -5.20 8.98
C LEU A 273 3.97 -6.50 8.25
N LEU A 274 4.80 -6.87 7.29
CA LEU A 274 4.64 -8.07 6.47
C LEU A 274 5.92 -8.91 6.52
N GLY A 275 5.78 -10.23 6.64
CA GLY A 275 6.88 -11.17 6.45
C GLY A 275 7.17 -12.08 7.63
N ASP A 276 8.45 -12.41 7.83
CA ASP A 276 8.86 -13.39 8.84
C ASP A 276 8.57 -12.93 10.29
N PRO A 277 8.05 -13.79 11.18
CA PRO A 277 7.74 -13.41 12.56
C PRO A 277 8.90 -12.80 13.35
N CYS A 278 10.15 -13.26 13.14
CA CYS A 278 11.31 -12.71 13.82
C CYS A 278 11.60 -11.28 13.35
N PHE A 279 11.51 -11.03 12.02
CA PHE A 279 11.64 -9.67 11.49
C PHE A 279 10.60 -8.73 12.09
N VAL A 280 9.34 -9.17 12.11
CA VAL A 280 8.25 -8.37 12.67
C VAL A 280 8.49 -8.09 14.16
N ALA A 281 8.88 -9.10 14.94
CA ALA A 281 9.20 -8.95 16.35
C ALA A 281 10.33 -7.93 16.58
N LEU A 282 11.39 -8.00 15.78
CA LEU A 282 12.54 -7.10 15.84
C LEU A 282 12.19 -5.66 15.49
N VAL A 283 11.37 -5.45 14.46
CA VAL A 283 10.89 -4.10 14.13
C VAL A 283 10.06 -3.55 15.28
N LEU A 284 9.09 -4.32 15.80
CA LEU A 284 8.23 -3.86 16.91
C LEU A 284 9.03 -3.50 18.17
N GLN A 285 10.15 -4.19 18.45
CA GLN A 285 11.01 -3.90 19.61
C GLN A 285 11.80 -2.59 19.48
N HIS A 286 12.14 -2.18 18.25
CA HIS A 286 12.99 -1.01 18.02
C HIS A 286 12.23 0.22 17.54
N LEU A 287 10.91 0.15 17.37
CA LEU A 287 10.09 1.32 17.07
C LEU A 287 9.44 1.85 18.33
N ASP A 288 9.57 3.14 18.58
CA ASP A 288 8.76 3.86 19.56
C ASP A 288 7.65 4.64 18.82
N ILE A 289 6.39 4.33 19.13
CA ILE A 289 5.22 4.83 18.39
C ILE A 289 4.13 5.18 19.40
N PRO A 290 4.04 6.44 19.85
CA PRO A 290 3.17 6.83 20.96
C PRO A 290 1.69 6.98 20.56
N SER A 291 1.34 6.95 19.28
CA SER A 291 0.00 7.33 18.79
C SER A 291 -0.47 6.52 17.59
N LEU A 292 -0.46 5.19 17.71
CA LEU A 292 -0.94 4.28 16.68
C LEU A 292 -2.48 4.15 16.67
N SER A 293 -3.07 4.43 15.52
CA SER A 293 -4.50 4.27 15.27
C SER A 293 -4.85 2.94 14.59
N GLN A 294 -3.89 2.37 13.85
CA GLN A 294 -4.03 1.15 13.07
C GLN A 294 -2.74 0.33 13.08
N LEU A 295 -2.84 -0.94 13.44
CA LEU A 295 -1.74 -1.93 13.38
C LEU A 295 -2.13 -3.10 12.48
N GLU A 296 -1.37 -3.36 11.43
CA GLU A 296 -1.56 -4.51 10.57
C GLU A 296 -0.30 -5.37 10.60
N VAL A 297 -0.44 -6.64 10.94
CA VAL A 297 0.64 -7.62 10.93
C VAL A 297 0.20 -8.80 10.08
N ASP A 298 0.97 -9.11 9.04
CA ASP A 298 0.75 -10.28 8.19
C ASP A 298 2.03 -11.11 8.11
N CYS A 299 2.04 -12.20 8.87
CA CYS A 299 3.10 -13.18 8.85
C CYS A 299 2.79 -14.23 7.78
N GLN A 300 3.42 -14.07 6.61
CA GLN A 300 3.28 -14.98 5.49
C GLN A 300 4.35 -16.07 5.51
N HIS A 301 3.93 -17.33 5.40
CA HIS A 301 4.83 -18.48 5.27
C HIS A 301 5.15 -18.74 3.80
N ILE A 302 6.40 -18.53 3.41
CA ILE A 302 6.92 -18.97 2.11
C ILE A 302 7.77 -20.23 2.32
N ASN A 303 7.11 -21.31 2.71
CA ASN A 303 7.51 -22.70 2.51
C ASN A 303 8.84 -23.17 3.17
N TRP A 304 9.11 -22.91 4.45
CA TRP A 304 10.25 -23.55 5.14
C TRP A 304 9.84 -24.63 6.16
N GLY A 305 10.80 -25.47 6.55
CA GLY A 305 10.60 -26.66 7.37
C GLY A 305 10.39 -26.43 8.87
N ILE A 306 10.84 -27.40 9.67
CA ILE A 306 10.41 -27.70 11.06
C ILE A 306 10.70 -26.61 12.12
N ARG A 307 11.28 -25.44 11.80
CA ARG A 307 11.72 -24.43 12.79
C ARG A 307 10.72 -23.29 13.13
N TYR A 308 9.60 -23.17 12.41
CA TYR A 308 8.62 -22.08 12.62
C TYR A 308 7.98 -22.02 14.01
N ASP A 309 7.91 -23.15 14.70
CA ASP A 309 7.20 -23.28 15.97
C ASP A 309 7.76 -22.31 17.06
N LEU A 310 9.06 -21.97 17.03
CA LEU A 310 9.69 -21.03 17.98
C LEU A 310 9.52 -19.56 17.56
N ASP A 311 9.47 -19.29 16.25
CA ASP A 311 9.56 -17.94 15.71
C ASP A 311 8.22 -17.20 15.83
N ILE A 312 7.08 -17.91 15.69
CA ILE A 312 5.75 -17.30 15.80
C ILE A 312 5.39 -16.85 17.22
N HIS A 313 5.99 -17.46 18.25
CA HIS A 313 5.81 -17.01 19.63
C HIS A 313 6.67 -15.77 19.95
N SER A 314 7.76 -15.53 19.20
CA SER A 314 8.64 -14.37 19.40
C SER A 314 7.92 -13.03 19.23
N ILE A 315 6.90 -12.98 18.37
CA ILE A 315 6.11 -11.77 18.10
C ILE A 315 5.12 -11.44 19.22
N ILE A 316 4.73 -12.41 20.05
CA ILE A 316 3.65 -12.23 21.03
C ILE A 316 3.98 -11.09 22.00
N SER A 317 5.17 -11.11 22.60
CA SER A 317 5.53 -10.11 23.61
C SER A 317 5.66 -8.70 23.03
N PRO A 318 6.40 -8.46 21.92
CA PRO A 318 6.47 -7.13 21.30
C PRO A 318 5.10 -6.61 20.84
N LEU A 319 4.27 -7.49 20.28
CA LEU A 319 2.94 -7.12 19.80
C LEU A 319 2.01 -6.71 20.94
N LYS A 320 2.05 -7.45 22.06
CA LYS A 320 1.31 -7.09 23.28
C LYS A 320 1.73 -5.74 23.82
N CYS A 321 3.04 -5.52 23.99
CA CYS A 321 3.54 -4.22 24.45
C CYS A 321 3.00 -3.09 23.57
N LYS A 322 3.02 -3.25 22.23
CA LYS A 322 2.48 -2.23 21.33
C LYS A 322 0.96 -2.07 21.39
N ILE A 323 0.20 -3.12 21.67
CA ILE A 323 -1.26 -2.98 21.83
C ILE A 323 -1.60 -2.33 23.19
N ASP A 324 -0.86 -2.65 24.25
CA ASP A 324 -1.11 -2.14 25.60
C ASP A 324 -0.58 -0.71 25.83
N GLU A 325 0.59 -0.36 25.27
CA GLU A 325 1.23 0.97 25.41
C GLU A 325 0.49 2.06 24.64
N ILE A 326 -0.23 1.68 23.59
CA ILE A 326 -0.79 2.62 22.63
C ILE A 326 -2.25 2.90 22.99
N SER A 327 -2.55 4.19 23.16
CA SER A 327 -3.92 4.68 23.24
C SER A 327 -4.63 4.52 21.89
N MET A 328 -5.17 3.32 21.63
CA MET A 328 -6.07 3.08 20.51
C MET A 328 -7.38 3.82 20.79
N SER A 329 -7.47 5.10 20.46
CA SER A 329 -8.69 5.89 20.58
C SER A 329 -9.43 5.92 19.24
N PRO A 330 -10.74 5.59 19.17
CA PRO A 330 -11.56 4.92 20.21
C PRO A 330 -11.11 3.48 20.52
N PRO A 331 -11.38 2.96 21.73
CA PRO A 331 -10.90 1.66 22.19
C PRO A 331 -11.48 0.50 21.40
N VAL A 332 -10.81 -0.65 21.49
CA VAL A 332 -11.27 -1.89 20.86
C VAL A 332 -12.47 -2.44 21.61
N THR A 333 -13.59 -2.60 20.90
CA THR A 333 -14.87 -3.08 21.44
C THR A 333 -15.32 -4.41 20.84
N HIS A 334 -14.81 -4.78 19.66
CA HIS A 334 -15.18 -6.01 18.98
C HIS A 334 -13.92 -6.72 18.50
N LEU A 335 -13.89 -8.04 18.65
CA LEU A 335 -12.82 -8.90 18.20
C LEU A 335 -13.40 -10.04 17.36
N HIS A 336 -12.80 -10.29 16.21
CA HIS A 336 -13.17 -11.37 15.31
C HIS A 336 -11.94 -12.22 15.00
N ILE A 337 -12.01 -13.51 15.32
CA ILE A 337 -10.97 -14.50 15.07
C ILE A 337 -11.52 -15.47 14.03
N ASP A 338 -10.83 -15.61 12.90
CA ASP A 338 -11.22 -16.52 11.82
C ASP A 338 -10.03 -17.35 11.36
N GLN A 339 -10.25 -18.63 11.09
CA GLN A 339 -9.22 -19.58 10.68
C GLN A 339 -9.49 -20.11 9.26
N ILE A 340 -9.05 -19.40 8.21
CA ILE A 340 -9.23 -19.82 6.81
C ILE A 340 -8.10 -19.27 5.91
N PRO A 341 -7.19 -20.07 5.32
CA PRO A 341 -6.52 -21.29 5.81
C PRO A 341 -5.42 -21.01 6.85
N GLY A 342 -5.22 -19.75 7.25
CA GLY A 342 -4.38 -19.31 8.36
C GLY A 342 -5.21 -18.74 9.52
N LEU A 343 -4.58 -18.35 10.62
CA LEU A 343 -5.24 -17.63 11.71
C LEU A 343 -5.28 -16.14 11.39
N SER A 344 -6.47 -15.57 11.38
CA SER A 344 -6.68 -14.12 11.29
C SER A 344 -7.39 -13.61 12.53
N LEU A 345 -6.98 -12.44 12.99
CA LEU A 345 -7.51 -11.77 14.16
C LEU A 345 -7.71 -10.31 13.79
N SER A 346 -8.96 -9.86 13.84
CA SER A 346 -9.37 -8.51 13.49
C SER A 346 -10.04 -7.84 14.69
N ALA A 347 -9.60 -6.64 15.03
CA ALA A 347 -10.14 -5.84 16.12
C ALA A 347 -10.76 -4.53 15.62
N TYR A 348 -11.89 -4.14 16.19
CA TYR A 348 -12.69 -2.99 15.77
C TYR A 348 -13.16 -2.16 16.96
N SER A 349 -13.47 -0.88 16.70
CA SER A 349 -14.03 0.05 17.70
C SER A 349 -15.56 0.21 17.59
N SER A 350 -16.16 -0.22 16.48
CA SER A 350 -17.62 -0.25 16.26
C SER A 350 -17.97 -1.30 15.21
N PHE A 351 -19.16 -1.89 15.33
CA PHE A 351 -19.71 -2.85 14.37
C PHE A 351 -20.48 -2.17 13.22
N ASP A 352 -20.86 -0.90 13.40
CA ASP A 352 -21.99 -0.26 12.68
C ASP A 352 -21.57 0.73 11.59
N THR A 353 -20.35 0.63 11.05
CA THR A 353 -19.91 1.46 9.92
C THR A 353 -19.94 0.69 8.60
N PRO A 354 -20.38 1.33 7.49
CA PRO A 354 -20.19 0.76 6.14
C PRO A 354 -18.70 0.58 5.79
N CYS A 355 -17.80 1.18 6.57
CA CYS A 355 -16.35 1.02 6.52
C CYS A 355 -15.87 0.39 7.83
N ARG A 356 -15.75 -0.94 7.90
CA ARG A 356 -15.15 -1.67 9.03
C ARG A 356 -13.65 -1.35 9.16
N GLN A 357 -13.28 -0.20 9.70
CA GLN A 357 -11.87 0.16 9.88
C GLN A 357 -11.28 -0.63 11.06
N ARG A 358 -10.36 -1.54 10.75
CA ARG A 358 -9.66 -2.38 11.73
C ARG A 358 -8.71 -1.50 12.56
N LYS A 359 -8.78 -1.63 13.88
CA LYS A 359 -7.82 -1.04 14.82
C LYS A 359 -6.54 -1.86 14.82
N PHE A 360 -6.67 -3.18 14.93
CA PHE A 360 -5.55 -4.04 14.60
C PHE A 360 -5.99 -5.28 13.84
N TYR A 361 -5.07 -5.78 13.03
CA TYR A 361 -5.21 -6.98 12.24
C TYR A 361 -3.94 -7.80 12.38
N ILE A 362 -4.09 -9.08 12.71
CA ILE A 362 -2.99 -10.04 12.77
C ILE A 362 -3.38 -11.21 11.89
N CYS A 363 -2.51 -11.57 10.96
CA CYS A 363 -2.67 -12.71 10.09
C CYS A 363 -1.43 -13.60 10.21
N LEU A 364 -1.65 -14.86 10.52
CA LEU A 364 -0.64 -15.89 10.65
C LEU A 364 -0.98 -16.98 9.63
N ASN A 365 -0.27 -17.00 8.51
CA ASN A 365 -0.48 -17.99 7.46
C ASN A 365 0.45 -19.19 7.63
N ASP A 366 0.17 -20.09 8.57
CA ASP A 366 0.83 -21.40 8.71
C ASP A 366 -0.04 -22.53 8.12
N ARG A 367 0.60 -23.49 7.45
CA ARG A 367 -0.06 -24.69 6.91
C ARG A 367 -0.37 -25.73 7.99
N LYS A 368 0.17 -25.59 9.21
CA LYS A 368 -0.05 -26.52 10.31
C LYS A 368 -1.12 -26.01 11.28
N TYR A 369 -2.27 -26.67 11.30
CA TYR A 369 -3.45 -26.26 12.08
C TYR A 369 -3.30 -26.38 13.60
N ASP A 370 -2.41 -27.24 14.10
CA ASP A 370 -2.31 -27.58 15.53
C ASP A 370 -1.74 -26.46 16.42
N TYR A 371 -1.21 -25.38 15.83
CA TYR A 371 -0.44 -24.37 16.54
C TYR A 371 -1.23 -23.11 16.90
N TYR A 372 -2.39 -22.91 16.29
CA TYR A 372 -3.14 -21.67 16.47
C TYR A 372 -3.82 -21.58 17.83
N VAL A 373 -4.33 -22.68 18.37
CA VAL A 373 -5.01 -22.66 19.69
C VAL A 373 -4.02 -22.29 20.81
N PRO A 374 -2.85 -22.94 20.96
CA PRO A 374 -1.84 -22.51 21.94
C PRO A 374 -1.37 -21.07 21.73
N TRP A 375 -1.25 -20.62 20.48
CA TRP A 375 -0.87 -19.24 20.18
C TRP A 375 -1.94 -18.24 20.62
N ILE A 376 -3.23 -18.51 20.34
CA ILE A 376 -4.37 -17.69 20.78
C ILE A 376 -4.38 -17.62 22.32
N GLU A 377 -4.27 -18.74 23.01
CA GLU A 377 -4.21 -18.78 24.47
C GLU A 377 -3.03 -17.95 25.01
N ALA A 378 -1.84 -18.14 24.44
CA ALA A 378 -0.65 -17.37 24.80
C ALA A 378 -0.84 -15.87 24.54
N PHE A 379 -1.47 -15.49 23.42
CA PHE A 379 -1.72 -14.10 23.06
C PHE A 379 -2.75 -13.45 24.00
N PHE A 380 -3.87 -14.11 24.29
CA PHE A 380 -4.93 -13.53 25.12
C PHE A 380 -4.70 -13.63 26.63
N SER A 381 -3.81 -14.50 27.09
CA SER A 381 -3.53 -14.69 28.53
C SER A 381 -3.16 -13.41 29.29
N HIS A 382 -2.66 -12.38 28.61
CA HIS A 382 -2.16 -11.15 29.25
C HIS A 382 -2.47 -9.86 28.48
N ILE A 383 -3.28 -9.91 27.40
CA ILE A 383 -3.64 -8.69 26.67
C ILE A 383 -4.80 -7.98 27.37
N HIS A 384 -4.69 -6.67 27.58
CA HIS A 384 -5.71 -5.94 28.35
C HIS A 384 -6.64 -5.15 27.42
N LEU A 385 -7.82 -5.71 27.14
CA LEU A 385 -8.86 -5.10 26.29
C LEU A 385 -10.12 -4.77 27.12
N PRO A 386 -10.11 -3.70 27.94
CA PRO A 386 -11.15 -3.43 28.95
C PRO A 386 -12.49 -3.00 28.36
N ALA A 387 -12.50 -2.52 27.12
CA ALA A 387 -13.70 -2.07 26.42
C ALA A 387 -14.31 -3.16 25.52
N LEU A 388 -13.78 -4.40 25.55
CA LEU A 388 -14.26 -5.48 24.70
C LEU A 388 -15.69 -5.88 25.07
N THR A 389 -16.60 -5.76 24.11
CA THR A 389 -18.04 -6.08 24.24
C THR A 389 -18.48 -7.27 23.40
N SER A 390 -17.71 -7.65 22.38
CA SER A 390 -18.05 -8.75 21.48
C SER A 390 -16.80 -9.54 21.07
N LEU A 391 -16.92 -10.86 21.10
CA LEU A 391 -15.91 -11.81 20.68
C LEU A 391 -16.54 -12.85 19.73
N GLU A 392 -16.14 -12.81 18.48
CA GLU A 392 -16.53 -13.78 17.47
C GLU A 392 -15.35 -14.69 17.14
N ILE A 393 -15.56 -15.99 17.21
CA ILE A 393 -14.54 -17.00 16.92
C ILE A 393 -15.10 -17.98 15.92
N GLN A 394 -14.44 -18.10 14.78
CA GLN A 394 -14.73 -19.07 13.73
C GLN A 394 -13.46 -19.90 13.48
N LEU A 395 -13.42 -21.09 14.08
CA LEU A 395 -12.33 -22.05 13.89
C LEU A 395 -12.80 -23.18 12.97
N LEU A 396 -11.89 -23.73 12.17
CA LEU A 396 -12.18 -24.93 11.39
C LEU A 396 -12.23 -26.13 12.35
N ASP A 397 -13.32 -26.89 12.33
CA ASP A 397 -13.41 -28.17 13.02
C ASP A 397 -12.34 -29.12 12.45
N THR A 398 -11.43 -29.59 13.30
CA THR A 398 -10.37 -30.55 12.93
C THR A 398 -10.88 -31.99 12.75
N GLN A 399 -12.20 -32.19 12.64
CA GLN A 399 -12.81 -33.50 12.39
C GLN A 399 -13.21 -33.64 10.91
N PRO A 400 -12.99 -34.82 10.27
CA PRO A 400 -13.56 -35.09 8.96
C PRO A 400 -15.10 -35.00 9.04
N PRO A 401 -15.80 -34.66 7.94
CA PRO A 401 -17.16 -34.14 7.99
C PRO A 401 -18.12 -35.22 8.47
N THR A 402 -18.43 -35.20 9.76
CA THR A 402 -19.57 -35.89 10.33
C THR A 402 -20.28 -34.91 11.24
N HIS A 403 -21.25 -34.20 10.64
CA HIS A 403 -22.37 -33.50 11.27
C HIS A 403 -22.13 -32.97 12.69
N LEU A 404 -21.79 -31.67 12.80
CA LEU A 404 -22.42 -30.69 13.72
C LEU A 404 -21.60 -29.37 13.67
N GLN A 405 -22.13 -28.36 12.99
CA GLN A 405 -21.58 -27.00 13.05
C GLN A 405 -21.87 -26.40 14.43
N TYR A 406 -20.85 -26.18 15.24
CA TYR A 406 -20.98 -25.33 16.43
C TYR A 406 -20.63 -23.88 16.07
N ARG A 407 -21.67 -23.05 15.90
CA ARG A 407 -21.57 -21.59 15.96
C ARG A 407 -21.61 -21.19 17.44
N THR A 408 -20.46 -20.90 18.03
CA THR A 408 -20.42 -20.23 19.34
C THR A 408 -20.23 -18.74 19.14
N SER A 409 -21.35 -18.01 19.07
CA SER A 409 -21.37 -16.57 19.30
C SER A 409 -21.43 -16.33 20.81
N CYS A 410 -20.31 -16.02 21.45
CA CYS A 410 -20.30 -15.57 22.83
C CYS A 410 -20.40 -14.04 22.84
N THR A 411 -21.59 -13.52 23.12
CA THR A 411 -21.74 -12.16 23.63
C THR A 411 -21.36 -12.19 25.11
N LEU A 412 -20.40 -11.34 25.51
CA LEU A 412 -19.95 -11.23 26.90
C LEU A 412 -21.02 -10.62 27.80
#